data_AF-A0A2M7WK42-F1
#
_entry.id   AF-A0A2M7WK42-F1
#
_cell.length_a   1.000
_cell.length_b   1.000
_cell.length_c   1.000
_cell.angle_alpha   90.00
_cell.angle_beta   90.00
_cell.angle_gamma   90.00
#
_symmetry.space_group_name_H-M   'P 1'
#
loop_
_entity.id
_entity.type
_entity.pdbx_description
1 polymer ?
#
loop_
_entity_poly.entity_id
_entity_poly.type
_entity_poly.pdbx_seq_one_letter_code
_entity_poly.pdbx_strand_id
1 'polypeptide(L)'
;MLKHRKIISASRRCDLVAFYPEYFIDALNRFPVDEIHSIVLWTKDPTNILANDSLRRKLLSFSNTYLLLSITGLGATLVEPLVPEPKRVFQMIRPLEDFLGGPEHIALRFDPLIHIVKPESDEDVSNIRRNMALWIMDEMARFRIRRLIISVAEIYSKSAARMRKMGLAVAPQFQLEAEHLITET
;
A
#
# COMPACT_ATOMS: atom_id res chain seq x y z
N MET A 1 17.83 -22.19 24.98
CA MET A 1 18.26 -21.86 23.60
C MET A 1 17.12 -21.09 22.94
N LEU A 2 17.32 -19.84 22.51
CA LEU A 2 16.26 -19.05 21.86
C LEU A 2 15.94 -19.65 20.50
N LYS A 3 14.71 -20.15 20.31
CA LYS A 3 14.23 -20.62 18.99
C LYS A 3 14.01 -19.38 18.12
N HIS A 4 14.82 -19.20 17.08
CA HIS A 4 14.61 -18.12 16.11
C HIS A 4 13.29 -18.34 15.39
N ARG A 5 12.38 -17.36 15.45
CA ARG A 5 11.11 -17.35 14.72
C ARG A 5 11.23 -16.50 13.45
N LYS A 6 10.53 -16.91 12.40
CA LYS A 6 10.58 -16.31 11.05
C LYS A 6 9.66 -15.09 10.95
N ILE A 7 10.04 -14.12 10.15
CA ILE A 7 9.14 -13.06 9.69
C ILE A 7 8.83 -13.33 8.23
N ILE A 8 7.55 -13.44 7.89
CA ILE A 8 7.12 -13.61 6.50
C ILE A 8 6.59 -12.27 5.99
N SER A 9 7.20 -11.76 4.92
CA SER A 9 6.74 -10.57 4.22
C SER A 9 6.01 -10.96 2.94
N ALA A 10 4.73 -10.60 2.84
CA ALA A 10 3.88 -10.87 1.68
C ALA A 10 4.05 -9.80 0.56
N SER A 11 5.27 -9.34 0.32
CA SER A 11 5.58 -8.19 -0.53
C SER A 11 5.82 -8.50 -2.01
N ARG A 12 5.35 -9.64 -2.54
CA ARG A 12 5.65 -10.02 -3.93
C ARG A 12 5.08 -8.98 -4.93
N ARG A 13 5.51 -9.05 -6.20
CA ARG A 13 5.13 -8.12 -7.30
C ARG A 13 3.62 -7.95 -7.54
N CYS A 14 2.79 -8.71 -6.83
CA CYS A 14 1.35 -8.63 -6.87
C CYS A 14 0.80 -8.54 -5.45
N ASP A 15 -0.24 -7.75 -5.27
CA ASP A 15 -1.00 -7.63 -4.03
C ASP A 15 -1.75 -8.94 -3.76
N LEU A 16 -1.16 -9.78 -2.90
CA LEU A 16 -1.70 -11.11 -2.58
C LEU A 16 -3.00 -11.03 -1.78
N VAL A 17 -3.11 -10.02 -0.91
CA VAL A 17 -4.30 -9.79 -0.09
C VAL A 17 -5.47 -9.40 -0.98
N ALA A 18 -5.26 -8.45 -1.89
CA ALA A 18 -6.32 -7.95 -2.76
C ALA A 18 -6.77 -8.97 -3.81
N PHE A 19 -5.81 -9.59 -4.52
CA PHE A 19 -6.13 -10.32 -5.75
C PHE A 19 -6.03 -11.85 -5.63
N TYR A 20 -5.32 -12.37 -4.62
CA TYR A 20 -5.04 -13.81 -4.52
C TYR A 20 -5.14 -14.35 -3.07
N PRO A 21 -6.25 -14.09 -2.35
CA PRO A 21 -6.38 -14.45 -0.93
C PRO A 21 -6.26 -15.97 -0.69
N GLU A 22 -6.87 -16.81 -1.53
CA GLU A 22 -6.81 -18.27 -1.36
C GLU A 22 -5.39 -18.81 -1.58
N TYR A 23 -4.70 -18.36 -2.63
CA TYR A 23 -3.29 -18.69 -2.85
C TYR A 23 -2.42 -18.23 -1.68
N PHE A 24 -2.72 -17.07 -1.09
CA PHE A 24 -1.98 -16.55 0.04
C PHE A 24 -2.17 -17.44 1.28
N ILE A 25 -3.39 -17.88 1.57
CA ILE A 25 -3.68 -18.85 2.64
C ILE A 25 -2.89 -20.15 2.42
N ASP A 26 -2.91 -20.69 1.20
CA ASP A 26 -2.17 -21.91 0.86
C ASP A 26 -0.66 -21.74 1.01
N ALA A 27 -0.12 -20.57 0.67
CA ALA A 27 1.29 -20.26 0.89
C ALA A 27 1.62 -20.21 2.39
N LEU A 28 0.76 -19.61 3.21
CA LEU A 28 0.92 -19.54 4.66
C LEU A 28 0.76 -20.90 5.35
N ASN A 29 0.04 -21.85 4.75
CA ASN A 29 -0.10 -23.22 5.27
C ASN A 29 1.19 -24.05 5.16
N ARG A 30 2.18 -23.59 4.39
CA ARG A 30 3.49 -24.26 4.25
C ARG A 30 4.41 -24.03 5.45
N PHE A 31 4.02 -23.15 6.37
CA PHE A 31 4.82 -22.76 7.52
C PHE A 31 4.09 -23.13 8.82
N PRO A 32 4.75 -23.83 9.75
CA PRO A 32 4.21 -24.03 11.10
C PRO A 32 4.00 -22.68 11.78
N VAL A 33 2.82 -22.48 12.35
CA VAL A 33 2.41 -21.20 12.94
C VAL A 33 3.32 -20.81 14.12
N ASP A 34 3.75 -21.78 14.92
CA ASP A 34 4.62 -21.58 16.09
C ASP A 34 6.06 -21.17 15.72
N GLU A 35 6.47 -21.37 14.47
CA GLU A 35 7.75 -20.92 13.95
C GLU A 35 7.72 -19.48 13.42
N ILE A 36 6.55 -18.85 13.35
CA ILE A 36 6.40 -17.52 12.80
C ILE A 36 6.28 -16.50 13.94
N HIS A 37 7.11 -15.48 13.86
CA HIS A 37 7.04 -14.32 14.73
C HIS A 37 5.97 -13.35 14.23
N SER A 38 6.05 -12.97 12.95
CA SER A 38 5.15 -11.99 12.34
C SER A 38 4.84 -12.31 10.88
N ILE A 39 3.64 -11.96 10.46
CA ILE A 39 3.27 -11.80 9.06
C ILE A 39 3.22 -10.30 8.73
N VAL A 40 3.92 -9.88 7.69
CA VAL A 40 3.87 -8.50 7.17
C VAL A 40 3.07 -8.49 5.88
N LEU A 41 1.90 -7.87 5.91
CA LEU A 41 0.99 -7.72 4.77
C LEU A 41 1.34 -6.44 4.01
N TRP A 42 1.31 -6.53 2.68
CA TRP A 42 1.50 -5.39 1.79
C TRP A 42 0.29 -5.33 0.89
N THR A 43 -0.48 -4.25 0.97
CA THR A 43 -1.69 -4.13 0.15
C THR A 43 -2.09 -2.68 -0.10
N LYS A 44 -2.73 -2.44 -1.23
CA LYS A 44 -3.48 -1.21 -1.53
C LYS A 44 -4.98 -1.40 -1.30
N ASP A 45 -5.45 -2.64 -1.21
CA ASP A 45 -6.84 -2.98 -0.96
C ASP A 45 -6.97 -4.00 0.18
N PRO A 46 -7.21 -3.51 1.41
CA PRO A 46 -7.32 -4.38 2.58
C PRO A 46 -8.70 -5.04 2.72
N THR A 47 -9.61 -4.90 1.73
CA THR A 47 -10.99 -5.40 1.82
C THR A 47 -11.05 -6.88 2.22
N ASN A 48 -10.20 -7.72 1.64
CA ASN A 48 -10.20 -9.16 1.93
C ASN A 48 -9.73 -9.49 3.35
N ILE A 49 -8.97 -8.64 4.03
CA ILE A 49 -8.63 -8.85 5.45
C ILE A 49 -9.90 -8.86 6.31
N LEU A 50 -10.87 -8.01 5.96
CA LEU A 50 -12.12 -7.84 6.68
C LEU A 50 -13.23 -8.76 6.17
N ALA A 51 -13.32 -8.96 4.84
CA ALA A 51 -14.45 -9.63 4.19
C ALA A 51 -14.23 -11.12 3.89
N ASN A 52 -12.98 -11.59 3.80
CA ASN A 52 -12.70 -13.01 3.56
C ASN A 52 -12.46 -13.73 4.89
N ASP A 53 -13.47 -14.48 5.36
CA ASP A 53 -13.44 -15.20 6.64
C ASP A 53 -12.31 -16.24 6.74
N SER A 54 -11.93 -16.87 5.63
CA SER A 54 -10.85 -17.85 5.61
C SER A 54 -9.49 -17.18 5.79
N LEU A 55 -9.26 -16.07 5.08
CA LEU A 55 -8.04 -15.26 5.25
C LEU A 55 -7.98 -14.70 6.67
N ARG A 56 -9.08 -14.14 7.16
CA ARG A 56 -9.19 -13.56 8.50
C ARG A 56 -8.84 -14.58 9.58
N ARG A 57 -9.46 -15.78 9.55
CA ARG A 57 -9.14 -16.88 10.48
C ARG A 57 -7.68 -17.32 10.38
N LYS A 58 -7.14 -17.39 9.16
CA LYS A 58 -5.73 -17.76 8.96
C LYS A 58 -4.80 -16.71 9.58
N LEU A 59 -5.06 -15.43 9.37
CA LEU A 59 -4.27 -14.34 9.95
C LEU A 59 -4.35 -14.31 11.49
N LEU A 60 -5.52 -14.56 12.06
CA LEU A 60 -5.72 -14.68 13.52
C LEU A 60 -4.98 -15.86 14.15
N SER A 61 -4.56 -16.86 13.37
CA SER A 61 -3.73 -17.95 13.88
C SER A 61 -2.31 -17.50 14.24
N PHE A 62 -1.84 -16.38 13.68
CA PHE A 62 -0.51 -15.85 13.97
C PHE A 62 -0.54 -14.86 15.13
N SER A 63 0.50 -14.87 15.97
CA SER A 63 0.58 -13.98 17.13
C SER A 63 0.74 -12.51 16.78
N ASN A 64 1.22 -12.19 15.57
CA ASN A 64 1.46 -10.83 15.16
C ASN A 64 1.28 -10.68 13.64
N THR A 65 0.35 -9.83 13.25
CA THR A 65 0.16 -9.39 11.86
C THR A 65 0.44 -7.89 11.80
N TYR A 66 1.27 -7.47 10.85
CA TYR A 66 1.62 -6.09 10.61
C TYR A 66 1.20 -5.69 9.19
N LEU A 67 0.56 -4.55 9.04
CA LEU A 67 0.00 -4.09 7.77
C LEU A 67 0.78 -2.89 7.24
N LEU A 68 1.41 -3.07 6.08
CA LEU A 68 1.86 -1.97 5.22
C LEU A 68 0.75 -1.63 4.24
N LEU A 69 -0.04 -0.62 4.59
CA LEU A 69 -1.19 -0.18 3.81
C LEU A 69 -0.79 0.95 2.87
N SER A 70 -0.83 0.71 1.57
CA SER A 70 -0.52 1.72 0.56
C SER A 70 -1.75 2.53 0.21
N ILE A 71 -1.72 3.83 0.51
CA ILE A 71 -2.72 4.82 0.08
C ILE A 71 -1.98 5.87 -0.72
N THR A 72 -1.96 5.73 -2.03
CA THR A 72 -1.21 6.60 -2.95
C THR A 72 -1.93 7.91 -3.27
N GLY A 73 -3.21 8.04 -2.91
CA GLY A 73 -4.06 9.12 -3.41
C GLY A 73 -4.63 8.87 -4.81
N LEU A 74 -4.22 7.79 -5.50
CA LEU A 74 -4.52 7.52 -6.91
C LEU A 74 -5.46 6.32 -7.13
N GLY A 75 -6.01 5.74 -6.09
CA GLY A 75 -7.00 4.66 -6.21
C GLY A 75 -8.22 5.08 -7.04
N ALA A 76 -8.75 4.17 -7.84
CA ALA A 76 -9.83 4.37 -8.80
C ALA A 76 -9.51 5.35 -9.95
N THR A 77 -8.23 5.73 -10.15
CA THR A 77 -7.78 6.50 -11.32
C THR A 77 -7.30 5.58 -12.46
N LEU A 78 -6.92 6.17 -13.59
CA LEU A 78 -6.32 5.44 -14.72
C LEU A 78 -5.04 4.66 -14.34
N VAL A 79 -4.31 5.13 -13.33
CA VAL A 79 -3.03 4.53 -12.89
C VAL A 79 -3.26 3.35 -11.94
N GLU A 80 -4.30 3.42 -11.10
CA GLU A 80 -4.64 2.39 -10.12
C GLU A 80 -6.15 2.02 -10.16
N PRO A 81 -6.65 1.54 -11.31
CA PRO A 81 -8.10 1.38 -11.52
C PRO A 81 -8.73 0.29 -10.65
N LEU A 82 -7.94 -0.69 -10.20
CA LEU A 82 -8.40 -1.80 -9.36
C LEU A 82 -8.14 -1.56 -7.87
N VAL A 83 -7.61 -0.39 -7.51
CA VAL A 83 -7.38 -0.01 -6.11
C VAL A 83 -8.58 0.85 -5.67
N PRO A 84 -9.17 0.61 -4.48
CA PRO A 84 -10.26 1.41 -3.98
C PRO A 84 -9.87 2.89 -3.86
N GLU A 85 -10.86 3.78 -3.97
CA GLU A 85 -10.63 5.20 -3.72
C GLU A 85 -10.03 5.43 -2.32
N PRO A 86 -9.08 6.38 -2.15
CA PRO A 86 -8.42 6.61 -0.88
C PRO A 86 -9.35 6.79 0.32
N LYS A 87 -10.46 7.53 0.15
CA LYS A 87 -11.47 7.75 1.21
C LYS A 87 -12.08 6.43 1.68
N ARG A 88 -12.35 5.51 0.75
CA ARG A 88 -12.88 4.18 1.08
C ARG A 88 -11.87 3.36 1.86
N VAL A 89 -10.58 3.46 1.53
CA VAL A 89 -9.51 2.80 2.30
C VAL A 89 -9.41 3.36 3.72
N PHE A 90 -9.46 4.69 3.88
CA PHE A 90 -9.46 5.31 5.21
C PHE A 90 -10.65 4.89 6.08
N GLN A 91 -11.85 4.66 5.50
CA GLN A 91 -13.00 4.13 6.25
C GLN A 91 -12.76 2.74 6.83
N MET A 92 -11.86 1.95 6.24
CA MET A 92 -11.54 0.60 6.69
C MET A 92 -10.51 0.60 7.84
N ILE A 93 -9.87 1.72 8.15
CA ILE A 93 -8.79 1.74 9.15
C ILE A 93 -9.27 1.34 10.55
N ARG A 94 -10.41 1.84 11.05
CA ARG A 94 -10.91 1.40 12.38
C ARG A 94 -11.18 -0.12 12.43
N PRO A 95 -11.95 -0.71 11.49
CA PRO A 95 -12.08 -2.17 11.45
C PRO A 95 -10.74 -2.92 11.37
N LEU A 96 -9.74 -2.38 10.67
CA LEU A 96 -8.41 -2.98 10.58
C LEU A 96 -7.63 -2.86 11.90
N GLU A 97 -7.72 -1.72 12.60
CA GLU A 97 -7.14 -1.55 13.94
C GLU A 97 -7.74 -2.55 14.92
N ASP A 98 -9.07 -2.68 14.94
CA ASP A 98 -9.79 -3.63 15.79
C ASP A 98 -9.35 -5.08 15.48
N PHE A 99 -9.14 -5.39 14.20
CA PHE A 99 -8.68 -6.70 13.75
C PHE A 99 -7.21 -6.98 14.12
N LEU A 100 -6.32 -6.00 13.93
CA LEU A 100 -4.88 -6.16 14.10
C LEU A 100 -4.42 -5.96 15.55
N GLY A 101 -5.27 -5.41 16.41
CA GLY A 101 -4.97 -5.15 17.82
C GLY A 101 -4.45 -3.74 18.10
N GLY A 102 -4.54 -2.80 17.16
CA GLY A 102 -4.19 -1.40 17.37
C GLY A 102 -3.52 -0.70 16.18
N PRO A 103 -3.45 0.64 16.17
CA PRO A 103 -2.84 1.42 15.08
C PRO A 103 -1.33 1.24 14.94
N GLU A 104 -0.65 0.75 15.99
CA GLU A 104 0.78 0.43 15.95
C GLU A 104 1.11 -0.72 15.00
N HIS A 105 0.12 -1.56 14.65
CA HIS A 105 0.24 -2.65 13.69
C HIS A 105 0.07 -2.19 12.24
N ILE A 106 -0.17 -0.90 12.01
CA ILE A 106 -0.36 -0.33 10.68
C ILE A 106 0.75 0.70 10.41
N ALA A 107 1.39 0.56 9.25
CA ALA A 107 2.16 1.64 8.64
C ALA A 107 1.50 2.04 7.34
N LEU A 108 1.32 3.34 7.16
CA LEU A 108 0.84 3.88 5.91
C LEU A 108 2.00 4.09 4.93
N ARG A 109 1.75 3.73 3.68
CA ARG A 109 2.66 3.87 2.56
C ARG A 109 2.06 4.87 1.59
N PHE A 110 2.56 6.10 1.60
CA PHE A 110 2.30 7.07 0.54
C PHE A 110 3.35 6.85 -0.55
N ASP A 111 3.26 5.68 -1.18
CA ASP A 111 4.34 5.10 -1.96
C ASP A 111 3.75 4.22 -3.10
N PRO A 112 4.15 4.45 -4.36
CA PRO A 112 5.16 5.45 -4.78
C PRO A 112 4.57 6.83 -5.04
N LEU A 113 5.38 7.87 -4.84
CA LEU A 113 5.16 9.19 -5.43
C LEU A 113 5.40 9.11 -6.93
N ILE A 114 4.47 9.67 -7.71
CA ILE A 114 4.50 9.65 -9.16
C ILE A 114 3.72 10.84 -9.75
N HIS A 115 4.23 11.39 -10.84
CA HIS A 115 3.54 12.38 -11.65
C HIS A 115 3.57 11.93 -13.11
N ILE A 116 2.39 11.57 -13.62
CA ILE A 116 2.15 11.16 -15.00
C ILE A 116 1.34 12.25 -15.71
N VAL A 117 1.73 12.57 -16.93
CA VAL A 117 1.03 13.49 -17.82
C VAL A 117 0.56 12.75 -19.07
N LYS A 118 -0.44 13.30 -19.74
CA LYS A 118 -0.88 12.85 -21.06
C LYS A 118 -0.53 13.93 -22.08
N PRO A 119 0.60 13.85 -22.80
CA PRO A 119 1.15 14.97 -23.58
C PRO A 119 0.21 15.59 -24.63
N GLU A 120 -0.78 14.86 -25.09
CA GLU A 120 -1.77 15.30 -26.08
C GLU A 120 -2.97 16.06 -25.44
N SER A 121 -2.95 16.27 -24.12
CA SER A 121 -3.98 16.97 -23.35
C SER A 121 -3.38 17.66 -22.12
N ASP A 122 -4.12 18.60 -21.50
CA ASP A 122 -3.73 19.19 -20.21
C ASP A 122 -4.11 18.29 -19.01
N GLU A 123 -4.26 16.98 -19.21
CA GLU A 123 -4.59 16.01 -18.16
C GLU A 123 -3.32 15.44 -17.50
N ASP A 124 -3.31 15.42 -16.16
CA ASP A 124 -2.28 14.78 -15.36
C ASP A 124 -2.86 13.89 -14.25
N VAL A 125 -2.08 12.91 -13.83
CA VAL A 125 -2.34 12.07 -12.66
C VAL A 125 -1.10 12.14 -11.76
N SER A 126 -1.22 12.89 -10.66
CA SER A 126 -0.13 13.14 -9.73
C SER A 126 -0.60 13.03 -8.30
N ASN A 127 0.18 12.33 -7.47
CA ASN A 127 0.05 12.37 -6.02
C ASN A 127 1.09 13.27 -5.35
N ILE A 128 1.88 14.02 -6.11
CA ILE A 128 2.93 14.92 -5.58
C ILE A 128 2.37 16.30 -5.26
N ARG A 129 1.10 16.36 -4.89
CA ARG A 129 0.43 17.61 -4.55
C ARG A 129 0.44 17.77 -3.04
N ARG A 130 0.93 18.92 -2.55
CA ARG A 130 1.05 19.20 -1.11
C ARG A 130 -0.26 18.97 -0.35
N ASN A 131 -1.39 19.37 -0.92
CA ASN A 131 -2.71 19.15 -0.32
C ASN A 131 -3.07 17.66 -0.17
N MET A 132 -2.64 16.79 -1.09
CA MET A 132 -2.82 15.33 -0.98
C MET A 132 -1.98 14.77 0.18
N ALA A 133 -0.71 15.16 0.27
CA ALA A 133 0.18 14.73 1.35
C ALA A 133 -0.34 15.20 2.72
N LEU A 134 -0.74 16.47 2.83
CA LEU A 134 -1.35 17.03 4.06
C LEU A 134 -2.62 16.29 4.43
N TRP A 135 -3.51 16.01 3.48
CA TRP A 135 -4.72 15.25 3.75
C TRP A 135 -4.41 13.84 4.28
N ILE A 136 -3.45 13.13 3.68
CA ILE A 136 -3.02 11.81 4.17
C ILE A 136 -2.47 11.90 5.59
N MET A 137 -1.66 12.92 5.90
CA MET A 137 -1.10 13.15 7.24
C MET A 137 -2.19 13.49 8.27
N ASP A 138 -3.20 14.28 7.91
CA ASP A 138 -4.34 14.58 8.78
C ASP A 138 -5.14 13.31 9.10
N GLU A 139 -5.38 12.46 8.09
CA GLU A 139 -6.04 11.17 8.30
C GLU A 139 -5.19 10.25 9.18
N MET A 140 -3.87 10.18 8.96
CA MET A 140 -2.95 9.44 9.83
C MET A 140 -3.08 9.87 11.29
N ALA A 141 -3.07 11.17 11.55
CA ALA A 141 -3.21 11.73 12.89
C ALA A 141 -4.56 11.36 13.51
N ARG A 142 -5.65 11.44 12.72
CA ARG A 142 -7.01 11.04 13.14
C ARG A 142 -7.07 9.58 13.58
N PHE A 143 -6.34 8.70 12.91
CA PHE A 143 -6.25 7.27 13.24
C PHE A 143 -5.12 6.93 14.23
N ARG A 144 -4.28 7.89 14.62
CA ARG A 144 -3.10 7.68 15.47
C ARG A 144 -2.06 6.73 14.86
N ILE A 145 -2.04 6.64 13.54
CA ILE A 145 -1.00 5.90 12.79
C ILE A 145 0.28 6.73 12.83
N ARG A 146 1.37 6.12 13.32
CA ARG A 146 2.63 6.83 13.60
C ARG A 146 3.74 6.60 12.58
N ARG A 147 3.54 5.70 11.62
CA ARG A 147 4.56 5.36 10.62
C ARG A 147 4.03 5.66 9.23
N LEU A 148 4.66 6.65 8.59
CA LEU A 148 4.53 6.94 7.17
C LEU A 148 5.79 6.47 6.45
N ILE A 149 5.62 5.80 5.32
CA ILE A 149 6.69 5.42 4.40
C ILE A 149 6.39 6.08 3.07
N ILE A 150 7.37 6.80 2.53
CA ILE A 150 7.29 7.49 1.25
C ILE A 150 8.45 6.99 0.39
N SER A 151 8.21 6.76 -0.90
CA SER A 151 9.26 6.50 -1.87
C SER A 151 8.92 7.18 -3.20
N VAL A 152 9.94 7.49 -4.00
CA VAL A 152 9.78 8.11 -5.31
C VAL A 152 9.86 7.03 -6.38
N ALA A 153 8.89 6.99 -7.30
CA ALA A 153 8.87 5.99 -8.37
C ALA A 153 10.14 6.08 -9.23
N GLU A 154 10.84 4.97 -9.40
CA GLU A 154 11.89 4.85 -10.41
C GLU A 154 11.30 4.36 -11.73
N ILE A 155 11.42 5.16 -12.78
CA ILE A 155 10.80 4.89 -14.07
C ILE A 155 11.81 4.16 -14.96
N TYR A 156 11.68 2.84 -15.03
CA TYR A 156 12.51 2.00 -15.90
C TYR A 156 11.94 1.88 -17.31
N SER A 157 12.79 1.49 -18.26
CA SER A 157 12.51 1.46 -19.70
C SER A 157 11.21 0.72 -20.08
N LYS A 158 10.91 -0.40 -19.41
CA LYS A 158 9.67 -1.16 -19.65
C LYS A 158 8.41 -0.43 -19.15
N SER A 159 8.47 0.25 -18.01
CA SER A 159 7.36 1.08 -17.52
C SER A 159 7.09 2.25 -18.45
N ALA A 160 8.14 2.98 -18.85
CA ALA A 160 8.04 4.07 -19.80
C ALA A 160 7.45 3.62 -21.15
N ALA A 161 7.86 2.45 -21.65
CA ALA A 161 7.30 1.90 -22.89
C ALA A 161 5.80 1.55 -22.77
N ARG A 162 5.35 1.04 -21.62
CA ARG A 162 3.93 0.78 -21.37
C ARG A 162 3.12 2.06 -21.27
N MET A 163 3.63 3.05 -20.54
CA MET A 163 3.01 4.38 -20.43
C MET A 163 2.81 5.00 -21.81
N ARG A 164 3.84 5.01 -22.66
CA ARG A 164 3.73 5.54 -24.04
C ARG A 164 2.66 4.84 -24.88
N LYS A 165 2.49 3.52 -24.74
CA LYS A 165 1.42 2.77 -25.43
C LYS A 165 0.02 3.18 -24.98
N MET A 166 -0.10 3.75 -23.78
CA MET A 166 -1.34 4.27 -23.21
C MET A 166 -1.50 5.79 -23.44
N GLY A 167 -0.60 6.43 -24.21
CA GLY A 167 -0.59 7.88 -24.40
C GLY A 167 -0.07 8.67 -23.19
N LEU A 168 0.62 8.00 -22.26
CA LEU A 168 1.10 8.58 -21.01
C LEU A 168 2.62 8.79 -21.04
N ALA A 169 3.08 9.82 -20.33
CA ALA A 169 4.49 10.11 -20.08
C ALA A 169 4.70 10.52 -18.62
N VAL A 170 5.94 10.45 -18.15
CA VAL A 170 6.30 10.97 -16.83
C VAL A 170 6.53 12.47 -16.96
N ALA A 171 6.05 13.24 -15.99
CA ALA A 171 6.27 14.68 -15.97
C ALA A 171 7.78 14.98 -15.96
N PRO A 172 8.31 15.89 -16.79
CA PRO A 172 9.75 16.17 -16.83
C PRO A 172 10.34 16.63 -15.48
N GLN A 173 9.53 17.27 -14.63
CA GLN A 173 9.90 17.85 -13.34
C GLN A 173 9.67 16.89 -12.17
N PHE A 174 9.11 15.71 -12.43
CA PHE A 174 8.67 14.73 -11.43
C PHE A 174 9.66 14.51 -10.28
N GLN A 175 10.95 14.29 -10.59
CA GLN A 175 11.96 13.99 -9.57
C GLN A 175 12.17 15.17 -8.62
N LEU A 176 12.27 16.38 -9.16
CA LEU A 176 12.44 17.60 -8.37
C LEU A 176 11.21 17.89 -7.50
N GLU A 177 10.00 17.68 -8.05
CA GLU A 177 8.75 17.84 -7.31
C GLU A 177 8.66 16.86 -6.13
N ALA A 178 9.07 15.60 -6.34
CA ALA A 178 9.06 14.57 -5.32
C ALA A 178 10.06 14.88 -4.19
N GLU A 179 11.28 15.32 -4.53
CA GLU A 179 12.30 15.76 -3.59
C GLU A 179 11.84 16.96 -2.75
N HIS A 180 11.22 17.95 -3.39
CA HIS A 180 10.67 19.11 -2.71
C HIS A 180 9.55 18.73 -1.75
N LEU A 181 8.64 17.84 -2.17
CA LEU A 181 7.59 17.35 -1.27
C LEU A 181 8.19 16.68 -0.02
N ILE A 182 9.16 15.78 -0.19
CA ILE A 182 9.77 15.02 0.90
C ILE A 182 10.55 15.92 1.88
N THR A 183 11.16 17.00 1.41
CA THR A 183 11.96 17.90 2.25
C THR A 183 11.15 18.99 2.94
N GLU A 184 9.96 19.33 2.41
CA GLU A 184 9.11 20.42 2.94
C GLU A 184 7.82 19.96 3.65
N THR A 185 7.55 18.66 3.74
CA THR A 185 6.48 18.09 4.60
C THR A 185 7.03 17.49 5.88
#